data_AF-A0A3D3ZC82-F1
#
_entry.id   AF-A0A3D3ZC82-F1
#
_cell.length_a   1.000
_cell.length_b   1.000
_cell.length_c   1.000
_cell.angle_alpha   90.00
_cell.angle_beta   90.00
_cell.angle_gamma   90.00
#
_symmetry.space_group_name_H-M   'P 1'
#
loop_
_entity.id
_entity.type
_entity.pdbx_description
1 polymer ?
#
loop_
_entity_poly.entity_id
_entity_poly.type
_entity_poly.pdbx_seq_one_letter_code
_entity_poly.pdbx_strand_id
1 'polypeptide(L)'
;LTLYLDVPTDFTEQLLRHREQDTHTTADIHERNSAYLASCRRAGRAAAEYYGWTIISCTENGKMRSIEDIHEEIYRHAAACLED
;
A
#
# COMPACT_ATOMS: atom_id res chain seq x y z
N LEU A 1 -4.61 -15.48 -7.18
CA LEU A 1 -3.89 -14.20 -7.27
C LEU A 1 -3.86 -13.52 -5.91
N THR A 2 -2.69 -13.08 -5.44
CA THR A 2 -2.55 -12.24 -4.24
C THR A 2 -1.74 -11.01 -4.61
N LEU A 3 -2.28 -9.83 -4.31
CA LEU A 3 -1.68 -8.54 -4.64
C LEU A 3 -1.29 -7.82 -3.34
N TYR A 4 -0.04 -7.40 -3.24
CA TYR A 4 0.46 -6.57 -2.14
C TYR A 4 0.70 -5.15 -2.64
N LEU A 5 -0.06 -4.19 -2.10
CA LEU A 5 0.09 -2.78 -2.42
C LEU A 5 1.19 -2.17 -1.54
N ASP A 6 2.37 -1.96 -2.12
CA ASP A 6 3.52 -1.39 -1.42
C ASP A 6 3.45 0.13 -1.41
N VAL A 7 3.10 0.71 -0.25
CA VAL A 7 3.12 2.14 0.01
C VAL A 7 4.29 2.44 0.96
N PRO A 8 5.22 3.34 0.60
CA PRO A 8 6.28 3.76 1.52
C PRO A 8 5.71 4.44 2.77
N THR A 9 6.35 4.19 3.92
CA THR A 9 5.88 4.64 5.25
C THR A 9 5.62 6.14 5.31
N ASP A 10 6.47 6.95 4.71
CA ASP A 10 6.32 8.42 4.70
C ASP A 10 5.01 8.86 4.04
N PHE A 11 4.54 8.14 3.00
CA PHE A 11 3.24 8.40 2.37
C PHE A 11 2.08 7.86 3.20
N THR A 12 2.25 6.69 3.82
CA THR A 12 1.24 6.13 4.74
C THR A 12 0.94 7.09 5.88
N GLU A 13 1.96 7.73 6.46
CA GLU A 13 1.78 8.74 7.52
C GLU A 13 1.01 9.97 7.03
N GLN A 14 1.32 10.47 5.83
CA GLN A 14 0.60 11.61 5.24
C GLN A 14 -0.88 11.29 5.00
N LEU A 15 -1.16 10.11 4.44
CA LEU A 15 -2.52 9.65 4.19
C LEU A 15 -3.32 9.48 5.48
N LEU A 16 -2.71 8.93 6.53
CA LEU A 16 -3.33 8.81 7.86
C LEU A 16 -3.68 10.18 8.44
N ARG A 17 -2.75 11.14 8.42
CA ARG A 17 -2.99 12.50 8.92
C ARG A 17 -4.09 13.22 8.16
N HIS A 18 -4.14 13.08 6.83
CA HIS A 18 -5.21 13.63 6.01
C HIS A 18 -6.58 13.05 6.42
N ARG A 19 -6.64 11.74 6.63
CA ARG A 19 -7.86 11.06 7.10
C ARG A 19 -8.29 11.53 8.49
N GLU A 20 -7.37 11.70 9.44
CA GLU A 20 -7.67 12.24 10.77
C GLU A 20 -8.35 13.62 10.67
N GLN A 21 -7.81 14.48 9.80
CA GLN A 21 -8.35 15.83 9.55
C GLN A 21 -9.76 15.78 8.93
N ASP A 22 -9.98 14.93 7.92
CA ASP A 22 -11.26 14.84 7.24
C ASP A 22 -12.36 14.24 8.12
N THR A 23 -12.00 13.25 8.95
CA THR A 23 -12.98 12.44 9.70
C THR A 23 -13.17 12.89 11.14
N HIS A 24 -12.36 13.85 11.64
CA HIS A 24 -12.31 14.25 13.05
C HIS A 24 -12.10 13.06 14.00
N THR A 25 -11.47 11.99 13.50
CA THR A 25 -11.10 10.83 14.30
C THR A 25 -9.61 10.90 14.63
N THR A 26 -9.24 10.42 15.82
CA THR A 26 -7.83 10.30 16.21
C THR A 26 -7.33 8.94 15.76
N ALA A 27 -6.19 8.89 15.08
CA ALA A 27 -5.54 7.64 14.70
C ALA A 27 -5.25 6.79 15.94
N ASP A 28 -5.37 5.47 15.79
CA ASP A 28 -5.07 4.55 16.88
C ASP A 28 -3.57 4.64 17.26
N ILE A 29 -3.23 4.29 18.50
CA ILE A 29 -1.87 4.39 19.07
C ILE A 29 -0.80 3.74 18.18
N HIS A 30 -1.17 2.69 17.43
CA HIS A 30 -0.32 1.95 16.51
C HIS A 30 -0.01 2.75 15.24
N GLU A 31 -0.97 3.52 14.73
CA GLU A 31 -0.86 4.32 13.50
C GLU A 31 -0.08 5.64 13.72
N ARG A 32 0.12 6.04 14.98
CA ARG A 32 0.96 7.17 15.37
C ARG A 32 2.45 6.84 15.46
N ASN A 33 2.82 5.56 15.38
CA ASN A 33 4.19 5.10 15.51
C ASN A 33 4.80 4.78 14.13
N SER A 34 5.61 5.70 13.62
CA SER A 34 6.34 5.57 12.36
C SER A 34 7.18 4.29 12.28
N ALA A 35 7.83 3.90 13.37
CA ALA A 35 8.63 2.69 13.43
C ALA A 35 7.77 1.42 13.35
N TYR A 36 6.54 1.46 13.88
CA TYR A 36 5.57 0.38 13.72
C TYR A 36 5.12 0.26 12.27
N LEU A 37 4.72 1.36 11.64
CA LEU A 37 4.33 1.38 10.22
C LEU A 37 5.46 0.88 9.30
N ALA A 38 6.70 1.31 9.55
CA ALA A 38 7.86 0.83 8.82
C ALA A 38 8.08 -0.68 9.03
N SER A 39 7.82 -1.19 10.23
CA SER A 39 7.94 -2.63 10.53
C SER A 39 6.85 -3.44 9.83
N CYS A 40 5.61 -2.95 9.81
CA CYS A 40 4.51 -3.56 9.05
C CYS A 40 4.83 -3.64 7.56
N ARG A 41 5.34 -2.55 6.96
CA ARG A 41 5.75 -2.53 5.56
C ARG A 41 6.86 -3.56 5.28
N ARG A 42 7.92 -3.59 6.11
CA ARG A 42 9.01 -4.58 5.97
C ARG A 42 8.49 -6.02 6.06
N ALA A 43 7.62 -6.31 7.02
CA ALA A 43 7.03 -7.63 7.19
C ALA A 43 6.14 -8.04 6.01
N GLY A 44 5.26 -7.13 5.55
CA GLY A 44 4.40 -7.37 4.39
C GLY A 44 5.20 -7.61 3.11
N ARG A 45 6.25 -6.82 2.88
CA ARG A 45 7.15 -7.00 1.74
C ARG A 45 7.90 -8.34 1.79
N ALA A 46 8.45 -8.70 2.95
CA ALA A 46 9.12 -9.98 3.14
C ALA A 46 8.17 -11.17 2.91
N ALA A 47 6.92 -11.06 3.35
CA ALA A 47 5.90 -12.08 3.08
C ALA A 47 5.58 -12.18 1.59
N ALA A 48 5.42 -11.04 0.90
CA ALA A 48 5.15 -11.04 -0.54
C ALA A 48 6.29 -11.69 -1.34
N GLU A 49 7.55 -11.38 -0.99
CA GLU A 49 8.74 -11.99 -1.59
C GLU A 49 8.81 -13.51 -1.29
N TYR A 50 8.52 -13.92 -0.06
CA TYR A 50 8.59 -15.33 0.36
C TYR A 50 7.48 -16.20 -0.27
N TYR A 51 6.24 -15.70 -0.30
CA TYR A 51 5.09 -16.44 -0.81
C TYR A 51 4.84 -16.22 -2.32
N GLY A 52 5.68 -15.45 -3.00
CA GLY A 52 5.56 -15.17 -4.43
C GLY A 52 4.33 -14.34 -4.79
N TRP A 53 3.92 -13.41 -3.93
CA TRP A 53 2.82 -12.49 -4.23
C TRP A 53 3.27 -11.41 -5.22
N THR A 54 2.32 -10.90 -5.99
CA THR A 54 2.58 -9.76 -6.88
C THR A 54 2.66 -8.49 -6.06
N ILE A 55 3.80 -7.80 -6.13
CA ILE A 55 4.01 -6.51 -5.46
C ILE A 55 3.69 -5.40 -6.45
N ILE A 56 2.72 -4.54 -6.09
CA ILE A 56 2.35 -3.35 -6.84
C ILE A 56 2.92 -2.14 -6.10
N SER A 57 3.86 -1.42 -6.73
CA SER A 57 4.38 -0.17 -6.17
C SER A 57 3.35 0.94 -6.30
N CYS A 58 2.85 1.47 -5.19
CA CYS A 58 1.89 2.58 -5.21
C CYS A 58 2.54 3.95 -5.40
N THR A 59 3.87 4.01 -5.42
CA THR A 59 4.64 5.24 -5.65
C THR A 59 5.54 5.11 -6.86
N GLU A 60 5.71 6.22 -7.57
CA GLU A 60 6.63 6.36 -8.69
C GLU A 60 7.30 7.74 -8.62
N ASN A 61 8.61 7.81 -8.87
CA ASN A 61 9.38 9.06 -8.86
C ASN A 61 9.19 9.90 -7.58
N GLY A 62 9.08 9.24 -6.43
CA GLY A 62 8.89 9.89 -5.13
C GLY A 62 7.52 10.56 -4.96
N LYS A 63 6.49 10.10 -5.67
CA LYS A 63 5.09 10.55 -5.53
C LYS A 63 4.14 9.36 -5.52
N MET A 64 2.97 9.52 -4.91
CA MET A 64 1.87 8.57 -5.08
C MET A 64 1.45 8.54 -6.54
N ARG A 65 1.28 7.34 -7.08
CA ARG A 65 0.59 7.14 -8.35
C ARG A 65 -0.87 7.52 -8.20
N SER A 66 -1.53 7.81 -9.32
CA SER A 66 -2.97 8.01 -9.33
C SER A 66 -3.69 6.71 -8.97
N ILE A 67 -4.92 6.83 -8.46
CA ILE A 67 -5.76 5.66 -8.16
C ILE A 67 -6.02 4.88 -9.45
N GLU A 68 -6.23 5.59 -10.56
CA GLU A 68 -6.45 5.06 -11.89
C GLU A 68 -5.24 4.22 -12.36
N ASP A 69 -4.01 4.75 -12.23
CA ASP A 69 -2.81 4.01 -12.64
C ASP A 69 -2.60 2.73 -11.83
N ILE A 70 -2.88 2.78 -10.52
CA ILE A 70 -2.80 1.60 -9.64
C ILE A 70 -3.91 0.60 -10.00
N HIS A 71 -5.12 1.10 -10.26
CA HIS A 71 -6.27 0.30 -10.65
C HIS A 71 -6.02 -0.46 -11.95
N GLU A 72 -5.48 0.19 -12.98
CA GLU A 72 -5.17 -0.45 -14.26
C GLU A 72 -4.15 -1.59 -14.13
N GLU A 73 -3.19 -1.48 -13.21
CA GLU A 73 -2.25 -2.58 -12.91
C GLU A 73 -2.93 -3.73 -12.17
N ILE A 74 -3.74 -3.44 -11.15
CA ILE A 74 -4.54 -4.44 -10.44
C ILE A 74 -5.44 -5.18 -11.43
N TYR A 75 -6.14 -4.44 -12.29
CA TYR A 75 -7.08 -4.98 -13.26
C TYR A 75 -6.37 -5.89 -14.26
N ARG A 76 -5.20 -5.49 -14.80
CA ARG A 76 -4.41 -6.35 -15.68
C ARG A 76 -4.03 -7.68 -15.02
N HIS A 77 -3.61 -7.68 -13.77
CA HIS A 77 -3.30 -8.92 -13.05
C HIS A 77 -4.53 -9.79 -12.83
N ALA A 78 -5.67 -9.18 -12.50
CA ALA A 78 -6.93 -9.90 -12.30
C ALA A 78 -7.47 -10.48 -13.61
N ALA A 79 -7.46 -9.72 -14.70
CA ALA A 79 -7.92 -10.13 -16.03
C ALA A 79 -7.08 -11.28 -16.58
N ALA A 80 -5.75 -11.25 -16.40
CA ALA A 80 -4.88 -12.34 -16.81
C ALA A 80 -5.23 -13.69 -16.14
N CYS A 81 -5.87 -13.68 -14.95
CA CYS A 81 -6.34 -14.91 -14.29
C CYS A 81 -7.68 -15.44 -14.84
N LEU A 82 -8.37 -14.67 -15.69
CA LEU A 82 -9.67 -15.04 -16.28
C LEU A 82 -9.52 -15.53 -17.73
N GLU A 83 -8.37 -15.29 -18.35
CA GLU A 83 -8.04 -15.70 -19.72
C GLU A 83 -7.36 -17.09 -19.78
N ASP A 84 -7.12 -17.71 -18.62
CA ASP A 84 -6.70 -19.11 -18.41
C ASP A 84 -7.91 -20.04 -18.18
#